data_AF-A0AA36NBK6-F1
#
_entry.id   AF-A0AA36NBK6-F1
#
_cell.length_a   1.000
_cell.length_b   1.000
_cell.length_c   1.000
_cell.angle_alpha   90.00
_cell.angle_beta   90.00
_cell.angle_gamma   90.00
#
_symmetry.space_group_name_H-M   'P 1'
#
loop_
_entity.id
_entity.type
_entity.pdbx_description
1 polymer ?
#
loop_
_entity_poly.entity_id
_entity_poly.type
_entity_poly.pdbx_seq_one_letter_code
_entity_poly.pdbx_strand_id
1 'polypeptide(L)'
;MNCNSSRLLEGRKPLMQPRDLRPAGTIDMLTGLEVQTTNDKLGWELPNVDLRQDFSSDDIETLMQACDDAGGILVFSNQSPDMSIHDHVRFAKKLAEVNGTCCEPHHVSKGHPDAPEVLEIVREATAQVVFGENWHSDISFAAQTASYSILRGTMVPRLGVNDTLFSSAEDAYDALSPTMQNLLLDLNAYHSANRAYGAGHPGNSRAAMEGTSTMQMREDLPQLELDVLQPIVSVHPRTGRRALFASPTFTTHIDGMKPAESRAILDFVYKWIARPEFCTRVSWLPNQVTMWDNRSLSHKGVADDCSEKRVVQRVTIRGSSPLNHRGQQLSLTNHIKAAGAGLWEANGEEEERASGGGAPACERLHPDHVHDQCRKVGRPSALKIRSADPGNQAHQPVDLENKAC
;
A
#
# COMPACT_ATOMS: atom_id res chain seq x y z
N MET A 1 -34.59 -5.38 -9.38
CA MET A 1 -34.24 -5.53 -7.96
C MET A 1 -34.24 -7.03 -7.66
N ASN A 2 -33.08 -7.69 -7.78
CA ASN A 2 -32.98 -9.14 -7.62
C ASN A 2 -32.95 -9.50 -6.13
N CYS A 3 -33.81 -10.43 -5.73
CA CYS A 3 -34.08 -10.88 -4.35
C CYS A 3 -32.92 -11.70 -3.72
N ASN A 4 -31.75 -11.80 -4.36
CA ASN A 4 -30.61 -12.59 -3.88
C ASN A 4 -29.62 -11.82 -2.99
N SER A 5 -29.71 -10.49 -2.95
CA SER A 5 -28.78 -9.62 -2.20
C SER A 5 -28.84 -9.79 -0.67
N SER A 6 -29.79 -10.58 -0.15
CA SER A 6 -30.04 -10.75 1.29
C SER A 6 -29.11 -11.78 1.95
N ARG A 7 -28.84 -12.94 1.32
CA ARG A 7 -28.23 -14.08 2.03
C ARG A 7 -26.74 -13.92 2.30
N LEU A 8 -25.99 -13.40 1.31
CA LEU A 8 -24.52 -13.28 1.42
C LEU A 8 -24.10 -12.23 2.44
N LEU A 9 -24.97 -11.24 2.66
CA LEU A 9 -24.74 -10.13 3.56
C LEU A 9 -25.49 -10.31 4.90
N GLU A 10 -26.13 -11.46 5.10
CA GLU A 10 -26.83 -11.80 6.33
C GLU A 10 -25.82 -12.10 7.44
N GLY A 11 -25.98 -11.43 8.58
CA GLY A 11 -25.06 -11.56 9.71
C GLY A 11 -23.72 -10.85 9.51
N ARG A 12 -23.59 -10.01 8.47
CA ARG A 12 -22.41 -9.15 8.28
C ARG A 12 -22.20 -8.24 9.48
N LYS A 13 -20.94 -7.98 9.80
CA LYS A 13 -20.55 -7.09 10.91
C LYS A 13 -19.54 -6.06 10.40
N PRO A 14 -19.56 -4.82 10.92
CA PRO A 14 -18.41 -3.94 10.77
C PRO A 14 -17.16 -4.65 11.28
N LEU A 15 -16.01 -4.39 10.65
CA LEU A 15 -14.73 -4.93 11.11
C LEU A 15 -14.31 -4.21 12.40
N MET A 16 -14.97 -4.55 13.50
CA MET A 16 -14.63 -4.13 14.85
C MET A 16 -13.88 -5.25 15.54
N GLN A 17 -12.56 -5.15 15.58
CA GLN A 17 -11.75 -6.06 16.40
C GLN A 17 -11.88 -5.63 17.87
N PRO A 18 -12.16 -6.55 18.81
CA PRO A 18 -12.30 -6.20 20.23
C PRO A 18 -10.97 -5.68 20.75
N ARG A 19 -10.93 -4.39 21.13
CA ARG A 19 -9.74 -3.80 21.78
C ARG A 19 -9.32 -4.62 23.02
N ASP A 20 -10.29 -5.28 23.65
CA ASP A 20 -10.15 -6.01 24.92
C ASP A 20 -9.63 -7.44 24.76
N LEU A 21 -9.63 -8.01 23.54
CA LEU A 21 -9.02 -9.31 23.25
C LEU A 21 -7.57 -9.19 22.74
N ARG A 22 -7.09 -7.95 22.55
CA ARG A 22 -5.68 -7.72 22.22
C ARG A 22 -4.84 -7.84 23.47
N PRO A 23 -3.68 -8.51 23.42
CA PRO A 23 -2.66 -8.32 24.44
C PRO A 23 -2.34 -6.81 24.50
N ALA A 24 -2.42 -6.20 25.69
CA ALA A 24 -2.06 -4.79 25.85
C ALA A 24 -0.60 -4.56 25.37
N GLY A 25 -0.37 -3.51 24.56
CA GLY A 25 0.98 -3.14 24.10
C GLY A 25 1.48 -3.89 22.86
N THR A 26 0.64 -4.11 21.84
CA THR A 26 1.11 -4.64 20.54
C THR A 26 2.01 -3.62 19.84
N ILE A 27 3.33 -3.84 19.93
CA ILE A 27 4.37 -2.98 19.34
C ILE A 27 4.75 -3.55 17.97
N ASP A 28 4.71 -2.72 16.94
CA ASP A 28 5.32 -3.05 15.64
C ASP A 28 6.84 -3.05 15.79
N MET A 29 7.50 -4.21 15.61
CA MET A 29 8.94 -4.35 15.93
C MET A 29 9.84 -3.55 14.99
N LEU A 30 9.38 -3.14 13.81
CA LEU A 30 10.15 -2.27 12.93
C LEU A 30 10.14 -0.83 13.42
N THR A 31 8.99 -0.37 13.94
CA THR A 31 8.80 1.03 14.32
C THR A 31 9.01 1.28 15.81
N GLY A 32 8.93 0.24 16.64
CA GLY A 32 8.96 0.35 18.10
C GLY A 32 7.72 1.05 18.70
N LEU A 33 6.68 1.30 17.89
CA LEU A 33 5.48 2.02 18.30
C LEU A 33 4.28 1.08 18.48
N GLU A 34 3.40 1.42 19.42
CA GLU A 34 2.10 0.76 19.54
C GLU A 34 1.25 1.09 18.31
N VAL A 35 0.73 0.05 17.65
CA VAL A 35 -0.13 0.24 16.48
C VAL A 35 -1.56 0.53 16.91
N GLN A 36 -1.96 1.78 16.78
CA GLN A 36 -3.34 2.20 16.99
C GLN A 36 -4.12 2.19 15.67
N THR A 37 -5.33 1.62 15.71
CA THR A 37 -6.31 1.66 14.61
C THR A 37 -7.63 2.17 15.16
N THR A 38 -8.26 3.09 14.43
CA THR A 38 -9.50 3.75 14.88
C THR A 38 -10.57 3.87 13.80
N ASN A 39 -10.33 3.41 12.57
CA ASN A 39 -11.34 3.41 11.52
C ASN A 39 -12.29 2.21 11.66
N ASP A 40 -13.37 2.38 12.42
CA ASP A 40 -14.42 1.37 12.65
C ASP A 40 -15.40 1.21 11.47
N LYS A 41 -15.27 2.05 10.44
CA LYS A 41 -16.08 2.00 9.21
C LYS A 41 -15.39 1.24 8.08
N LEU A 42 -14.11 0.91 8.24
CA LEU A 42 -13.30 0.26 7.21
C LEU A 42 -13.35 -1.26 7.34
N GLY A 43 -14.08 -1.87 6.42
CA GLY A 43 -14.19 -3.30 6.22
C GLY A 43 -15.40 -3.94 6.88
N TRP A 44 -15.87 -5.05 6.30
CA TRP A 44 -16.89 -5.92 6.89
C TRP A 44 -16.40 -7.35 7.07
N GLU A 45 -16.91 -8.02 8.10
CA GLU A 45 -16.80 -9.46 8.31
C GLU A 45 -18.07 -10.16 7.81
N LEU A 46 -17.88 -11.22 7.01
CA LEU A 46 -18.93 -12.08 6.44
C LEU A 46 -18.77 -13.51 6.95
N PRO A 47 -19.29 -13.84 8.15
CA PRO A 47 -19.06 -15.14 8.81
C PRO A 47 -19.86 -16.31 8.21
N ASN A 48 -20.86 -16.01 7.38
CA ASN A 48 -21.81 -16.99 6.86
C ASN A 48 -21.57 -17.33 5.38
N VAL A 49 -20.51 -16.81 4.77
CA VAL A 49 -20.16 -17.06 3.37
C VAL A 49 -19.09 -18.13 3.29
N ASP A 50 -19.45 -19.33 2.81
CA ASP A 50 -18.51 -20.45 2.60
C ASP A 50 -17.95 -20.40 1.18
N LEU A 51 -16.66 -20.11 1.04
CA LEU A 51 -16.00 -19.93 -0.26
C LEU A 51 -15.83 -21.24 -1.04
N ARG A 52 -16.13 -22.41 -0.45
CA ARG A 52 -16.17 -23.70 -1.16
C ARG A 52 -17.39 -23.86 -2.06
N GLN A 53 -18.42 -23.02 -1.87
CA GLN A 53 -19.63 -23.05 -2.69
C GLN A 53 -19.40 -22.38 -4.04
N ASP A 54 -20.28 -22.68 -5.00
CA ASP A 54 -20.32 -21.98 -6.28
C ASP A 54 -21.05 -20.64 -6.16
N PHE A 55 -20.50 -19.64 -6.84
CA PHE A 55 -21.03 -18.27 -6.88
C PHE A 55 -21.48 -17.94 -8.30
N SER A 56 -22.70 -17.43 -8.43
CA SER A 56 -23.16 -16.82 -9.67
C SER A 56 -22.45 -15.49 -9.93
N SER A 57 -22.54 -14.96 -11.14
CA SER A 57 -22.00 -13.63 -11.44
C SER A 57 -22.69 -12.53 -10.60
N ASP A 58 -23.98 -12.67 -10.33
CA ASP A 58 -24.74 -11.77 -9.45
C ASP A 58 -24.26 -11.83 -7.99
N ASP A 59 -23.89 -13.02 -7.51
CA ASP A 59 -23.33 -13.19 -6.15
C ASP A 59 -21.98 -12.46 -6.03
N ILE A 60 -21.10 -12.61 -7.03
CA ILE A 60 -19.81 -11.92 -7.05
C ILE A 60 -19.98 -10.41 -7.16
N GLU A 61 -20.88 -9.92 -8.02
CA GLU A 61 -21.14 -8.48 -8.12
C GLU A 61 -21.68 -7.93 -6.79
N THR A 62 -22.52 -8.70 -6.09
CA THR A 62 -22.99 -8.35 -4.74
C THR A 62 -21.81 -8.25 -3.76
N LEU A 63 -20.85 -9.17 -3.80
CA LEU A 63 -19.65 -9.12 -2.94
C LEU A 63 -18.71 -7.97 -3.32
N MET A 64 -18.55 -7.66 -4.61
CA MET A 64 -17.75 -6.53 -5.07
C MET A 64 -18.37 -5.20 -4.63
N GLN A 65 -19.69 -5.04 -4.78
CA GLN A 65 -20.41 -3.87 -4.27
C GLN A 65 -20.32 -3.77 -2.74
N ALA A 66 -20.46 -4.90 -2.02
CA ALA A 66 -20.29 -4.90 -0.58
C ALA A 66 -18.86 -4.53 -0.15
N CYS A 67 -17.85 -4.91 -0.93
CA CYS A 67 -16.47 -4.49 -0.72
C CYS A 67 -16.33 -2.98 -0.90
N ASP A 68 -16.88 -2.42 -1.97
CA ASP A 68 -16.91 -0.98 -2.23
C ASP A 68 -17.59 -0.22 -1.07
N ASP A 69 -18.77 -0.68 -0.64
CA ASP A 69 -19.57 -0.08 0.45
C ASP A 69 -18.86 -0.15 1.81
N ALA A 70 -18.05 -1.19 2.02
CA ALA A 70 -17.25 -1.39 3.22
C ALA A 70 -15.92 -0.63 3.20
N GLY A 71 -15.65 0.20 2.19
CA GLY A 71 -14.38 0.93 2.05
C GLY A 71 -13.23 0.07 1.54
N GLY A 72 -13.51 -1.09 0.97
CA GLY A 72 -12.56 -1.90 0.21
C GLY A 72 -12.07 -3.18 0.89
N ILE A 73 -12.67 -3.64 2.01
CA ILE A 73 -12.24 -4.88 2.70
C ILE A 73 -13.43 -5.78 3.03
N LEU A 74 -13.33 -7.05 2.67
CA LEU A 74 -14.20 -8.12 3.16
C LEU A 74 -13.38 -9.24 3.81
N VAL A 75 -13.76 -9.63 5.02
CA VAL A 75 -13.21 -10.77 5.74
C VAL A 75 -14.23 -11.90 5.74
N PHE A 76 -13.94 -12.97 5.02
CA PHE A 76 -14.69 -14.22 5.08
C PHE A 76 -14.13 -15.05 6.24
N SER A 77 -14.72 -14.85 7.42
CA SER A 77 -14.36 -15.61 8.61
C SER A 77 -15.01 -16.99 8.61
N ASN A 78 -14.63 -17.85 9.56
CA ASN A 78 -15.23 -19.16 9.78
C ASN A 78 -15.25 -20.10 8.55
N GLN A 79 -14.22 -20.03 7.72
CA GLN A 79 -14.08 -20.99 6.61
C GLN A 79 -13.77 -22.38 7.15
N SER A 80 -14.30 -23.41 6.49
CA SER A 80 -14.08 -24.80 6.85
C SER A 80 -12.58 -25.15 6.85
N PRO A 81 -12.11 -25.97 7.80
CA PRO A 81 -10.77 -26.56 7.75
C PRO A 81 -10.47 -27.33 6.47
N ASP A 82 -11.50 -27.83 5.78
CA ASP A 82 -11.38 -28.62 4.54
C ASP A 82 -11.25 -27.76 3.29
N MET A 83 -11.28 -26.41 3.40
CA MET A 83 -11.12 -25.53 2.25
C MET A 83 -9.76 -25.80 1.57
N SER A 84 -9.76 -26.05 0.27
CA SER A 84 -8.54 -26.36 -0.48
C SER A 84 -7.94 -25.11 -1.13
N ILE A 85 -6.70 -25.21 -1.61
CA ILE A 85 -6.10 -24.17 -2.47
C ILE A 85 -6.92 -23.98 -3.76
N HIS A 86 -7.56 -25.03 -4.26
CA HIS A 86 -8.41 -24.97 -5.45
C HIS A 86 -9.72 -24.23 -5.20
N ASP A 87 -10.30 -24.32 -4.00
CA ASP A 87 -11.47 -23.50 -3.63
C ASP A 87 -11.14 -22.01 -3.61
N HIS A 88 -9.99 -21.66 -3.03
CA HIS A 88 -9.47 -20.30 -3.01
C HIS A 88 -9.26 -19.75 -4.42
N VAL A 89 -8.63 -20.54 -5.30
CA VAL A 89 -8.41 -20.17 -6.71
C VAL A 89 -9.71 -20.11 -7.50
N ARG A 90 -10.66 -21.02 -7.27
CA ARG A 90 -11.97 -21.03 -7.96
C ARG A 90 -12.75 -19.76 -7.66
N PHE A 91 -12.83 -19.36 -6.39
CA PHE A 91 -13.43 -18.08 -6.01
C PHE A 91 -12.73 -16.90 -6.68
N ALA A 92 -11.39 -16.85 -6.62
CA ALA A 92 -10.62 -15.77 -7.23
C ALA A 92 -10.80 -15.68 -8.76
N LYS A 93 -10.84 -16.82 -9.46
CA LYS A 93 -11.10 -16.89 -10.91
C LYS A 93 -12.49 -16.39 -11.25
N LYS A 94 -13.50 -16.76 -10.47
CA LYS A 94 -14.87 -16.28 -10.68
C LYS A 94 -14.98 -14.76 -10.45
N LEU A 95 -14.25 -14.24 -9.45
CA LEU A 95 -14.14 -12.80 -9.24
C LEU A 95 -13.43 -12.09 -10.40
N ALA A 96 -12.33 -12.65 -10.91
CA ALA A 96 -11.63 -12.11 -12.07
C ALA A 96 -12.53 -12.09 -13.32
N GLU A 97 -13.27 -13.17 -13.58
CA GLU A 97 -14.20 -13.28 -14.70
C GLU A 97 -15.26 -12.17 -14.67
N VAL A 98 -15.90 -11.95 -13.52
CA VAL A 98 -16.94 -10.92 -13.35
C VAL A 98 -16.34 -9.52 -13.40
N ASN A 99 -15.12 -9.33 -12.89
CA ASN A 99 -14.36 -8.08 -13.02
C ASN A 99 -13.78 -7.88 -14.44
N GLY A 100 -14.04 -8.77 -15.41
CA GLY A 100 -13.63 -8.64 -16.81
C GLY A 100 -12.12 -8.82 -17.05
N THR A 101 -11.45 -9.62 -16.22
CA THR A 101 -9.98 -9.73 -16.17
C THR A 101 -9.54 -11.16 -15.80
N CYS A 102 -8.29 -11.35 -15.39
CA CYS A 102 -7.77 -12.64 -14.94
C CYS A 102 -7.04 -12.54 -13.59
N CYS A 103 -6.77 -13.70 -12.99
CA CYS A 103 -5.79 -13.78 -11.90
C CYS A 103 -4.40 -13.42 -12.44
N GLU A 104 -3.66 -12.60 -11.71
CA GLU A 104 -2.31 -12.15 -12.03
C GLU A 104 -1.29 -12.93 -11.18
N PRO A 105 -0.51 -13.85 -11.78
CA PRO A 105 0.62 -14.45 -11.08
C PRO A 105 1.63 -13.39 -10.66
N HIS A 106 2.32 -13.59 -9.54
CA HIS A 106 3.26 -12.60 -9.04
C HIS A 106 4.40 -12.33 -10.03
N HIS A 107 4.65 -11.05 -10.34
CA HIS A 107 5.67 -10.65 -11.33
C HIS A 107 7.08 -11.09 -10.96
N VAL A 108 7.43 -11.07 -9.66
CA VAL A 108 8.81 -11.38 -9.23
C VAL A 108 8.99 -12.77 -8.63
N SER A 109 7.91 -13.49 -8.34
CA SER A 109 7.99 -14.80 -7.66
C SER A 109 7.22 -15.89 -8.37
N LYS A 110 7.73 -17.11 -8.27
CA LYS A 110 7.07 -18.32 -8.75
C LYS A 110 5.80 -18.56 -7.94
N GLY A 111 4.77 -19.05 -8.61
CA GLY A 111 3.53 -19.48 -7.95
C GLY A 111 3.68 -20.84 -7.26
N HIS A 112 2.68 -21.20 -6.48
CA HIS A 112 2.58 -22.49 -5.80
C HIS A 112 2.56 -23.64 -6.85
N PRO A 113 3.24 -24.78 -6.59
CA PRO A 113 3.29 -25.90 -7.54
C PRO A 113 1.91 -26.43 -7.98
N ASP A 114 0.97 -26.55 -7.04
CA ASP A 114 -0.38 -27.07 -7.32
C ASP A 114 -1.33 -26.02 -7.90
N ALA A 115 -0.98 -24.73 -7.80
CA ALA A 115 -1.80 -23.61 -8.24
C ALA A 115 -0.90 -22.41 -8.60
N PRO A 116 -0.43 -22.31 -9.86
CA PRO A 116 0.54 -21.30 -10.27
C PRO A 116 0.10 -19.84 -10.11
N GLU A 117 -1.21 -19.58 -9.97
CA GLU A 117 -1.77 -18.26 -9.69
C GLU A 117 -1.61 -17.83 -8.22
N VAL A 118 -1.32 -18.77 -7.32
CA VAL A 118 -1.17 -18.53 -5.88
C VAL A 118 0.27 -18.15 -5.57
N LEU A 119 0.47 -17.00 -4.95
CA LEU A 119 1.70 -16.68 -4.24
C LEU A 119 1.59 -17.22 -2.81
N GLU A 120 2.41 -18.21 -2.45
CA GLU A 120 2.54 -18.65 -1.07
C GLU A 120 3.64 -17.86 -0.37
N ILE A 121 3.30 -17.22 0.75
CA ILE A 121 4.21 -16.41 1.55
C ILE A 121 4.40 -17.13 2.88
N VAL A 122 5.58 -17.72 3.06
CA VAL A 122 5.97 -18.43 4.28
C VAL A 122 6.91 -17.55 5.09
N ARG A 123 6.55 -17.31 6.35
CA ARG A 123 7.48 -16.80 7.34
C ARG A 123 7.72 -17.86 8.40
N GLU A 124 8.94 -18.37 8.44
CA GLU A 124 9.38 -19.31 9.46
C GLU A 124 9.54 -18.61 10.83
N ALA A 125 9.45 -19.39 11.91
CA ALA A 125 9.60 -18.90 13.30
C ALA A 125 10.96 -18.23 13.61
N THR A 126 11.94 -18.41 12.73
CA THR A 126 13.31 -17.87 12.86
C THR A 126 13.62 -16.80 11.82
N ALA A 127 12.65 -16.43 10.99
CA ALA A 127 12.85 -15.50 9.90
C ALA A 127 13.30 -14.13 10.44
N GLN A 128 14.43 -13.65 9.92
CA GLN A 128 14.99 -12.32 10.24
C GLN A 128 14.42 -11.22 9.33
N VAL A 129 13.66 -11.63 8.33
CA VAL A 129 13.12 -10.78 7.27
C VAL A 129 11.64 -11.09 7.14
N VAL A 130 10.81 -10.05 7.05
CA VAL A 130 9.38 -10.20 6.88
C VAL A 130 8.95 -9.45 5.63
N PHE A 131 8.10 -10.13 4.86
CA PHE A 131 7.65 -9.65 3.57
C PHE A 131 6.46 -8.69 3.70
N GLY A 132 6.49 -7.58 2.96
CA GLY A 132 5.34 -6.67 2.82
C GLY A 132 5.10 -5.74 4.02
N GLU A 133 6.13 -5.39 4.78
CA GLU A 133 5.99 -4.62 6.03
C GLU A 133 5.93 -3.10 5.86
N ASN A 134 6.28 -2.60 4.67
CA ASN A 134 6.11 -1.19 4.36
C ASN A 134 4.76 -0.97 3.70
N TRP A 135 4.10 0.14 4.02
CA TRP A 135 2.81 0.52 3.40
C TRP A 135 2.90 0.46 1.87
N HIS A 136 1.97 -0.25 1.23
CA HIS A 136 1.91 -0.37 -0.23
C HIS A 136 0.52 -0.74 -0.75
N SER A 137 0.31 -0.47 -2.04
CA SER A 137 -0.68 -1.19 -2.86
C SER A 137 0.05 -2.22 -3.69
N ASP A 138 -0.51 -3.43 -3.81
CA ASP A 138 0.10 -4.49 -4.61
C ASP A 138 0.25 -4.07 -6.08
N ILE A 139 1.40 -4.41 -6.68
CA ILE A 139 1.63 -4.32 -8.13
C ILE A 139 1.45 -2.88 -8.69
N SER A 140 1.61 -1.84 -7.86
CA SER A 140 1.51 -0.45 -8.33
C SER A 140 2.57 -0.05 -9.37
N PHE A 141 3.67 -0.82 -9.44
CA PHE A 141 4.75 -0.68 -10.41
C PHE A 141 4.45 -1.28 -11.79
N ALA A 142 3.28 -1.88 -12.02
CA ALA A 142 2.89 -2.40 -13.32
C ALA A 142 1.95 -1.43 -14.05
N ALA A 143 1.92 -1.50 -15.38
CA ALA A 143 1.04 -0.68 -16.19
C ALA A 143 -0.46 -0.99 -15.93
N GLN A 144 -0.77 -2.27 -15.76
CA GLN A 144 -2.05 -2.71 -15.23
C GLN A 144 -1.81 -3.12 -13.78
N THR A 145 -2.32 -2.33 -12.84
CA THR A 145 -2.11 -2.57 -11.40
C THR A 145 -3.05 -3.66 -10.91
N ALA A 146 -2.90 -4.14 -9.68
CA ALA A 146 -3.89 -5.04 -9.10
C ALA A 146 -5.22 -4.30 -8.85
N SER A 147 -6.36 -4.98 -9.03
CA SER A 147 -7.66 -4.50 -8.57
C SER A 147 -8.00 -5.06 -7.19
N TYR A 148 -7.89 -6.37 -7.01
CA TYR A 148 -8.15 -7.03 -5.73
C TYR A 148 -7.01 -7.97 -5.38
N SER A 149 -6.80 -8.16 -4.08
CA SER A 149 -5.98 -9.24 -3.54
C SER A 149 -6.84 -10.07 -2.59
N ILE A 150 -6.69 -11.39 -2.66
CA ILE A 150 -7.44 -12.36 -1.85
C ILE A 150 -6.42 -13.22 -1.13
N LEU A 151 -6.33 -13.07 0.19
CA LEU A 151 -5.32 -13.69 1.04
C LEU A 151 -5.96 -14.65 2.03
N ARG A 152 -5.53 -15.91 1.99
CA ARG A 152 -5.96 -16.98 2.88
C ARG A 152 -4.88 -17.28 3.91
N GLY A 153 -5.23 -17.30 5.20
CA GLY A 153 -4.35 -17.73 6.27
C GLY A 153 -4.39 -19.23 6.49
N THR A 154 -3.48 -20.00 5.89
CA THR A 154 -3.45 -21.48 6.03
C THR A 154 -2.82 -21.92 7.35
N MET A 155 -1.81 -21.19 7.81
CA MET A 155 -1.21 -21.35 9.13
C MET A 155 -0.93 -19.97 9.68
N VAL A 156 -1.55 -19.60 10.79
CA VAL A 156 -1.42 -18.26 11.36
C VAL A 156 -0.99 -18.35 12.82
N PRO A 157 -0.24 -17.36 13.32
CA PRO A 157 0.14 -17.28 14.73
C PRO A 157 -1.07 -17.18 15.64
N ARG A 158 -0.83 -17.21 16.95
CA ARG A 158 -1.85 -16.81 17.94
C ARG A 158 -2.46 -15.43 17.59
N LEU A 159 -3.73 -15.28 17.95
CA LEU A 159 -4.53 -14.09 17.63
C LEU A 159 -3.84 -12.79 18.04
N GLY A 160 -3.91 -11.79 17.16
CA GLY A 160 -3.40 -10.44 17.41
C GLY A 160 -1.93 -10.26 17.04
N VAL A 161 -1.29 -11.31 16.52
CA VAL A 161 0.13 -11.31 16.17
C VAL A 161 0.30 -11.52 14.67
N ASN A 162 1.13 -10.68 14.06
CA ASN A 162 1.43 -10.65 12.63
C ASN A 162 0.21 -10.44 11.75
N ASP A 163 -0.59 -9.52 12.24
CA ASP A 163 -1.79 -9.04 11.58
C ASP A 163 -1.43 -8.25 10.32
N THR A 164 -2.47 -7.92 9.56
CA THR A 164 -2.32 -7.04 8.41
C THR A 164 -3.05 -5.73 8.71
N LEU A 165 -2.35 -4.62 8.54
CA LEU A 165 -2.94 -3.29 8.62
C LEU A 165 -3.34 -2.84 7.23
N PHE A 166 -4.47 -2.17 7.17
CA PHE A 166 -4.99 -1.53 5.98
C PHE A 166 -5.26 -0.06 6.30
N SER A 167 -5.04 0.81 5.33
CA SER A 167 -5.33 2.23 5.38
C SER A 167 -6.18 2.63 4.19
N SER A 168 -7.27 3.35 4.46
CA SER A 168 -8.16 3.92 3.44
C SER A 168 -7.47 5.08 2.73
N ALA A 169 -7.01 4.84 1.50
CA ALA A 169 -6.41 5.87 0.66
C ALA A 169 -7.45 6.89 0.17
N GLU A 170 -8.73 6.50 0.12
CA GLU A 170 -9.85 7.37 -0.20
C GLU A 170 -10.17 8.32 0.98
N ASP A 171 -10.31 7.80 2.20
CA ASP A 171 -10.58 8.64 3.37
C ASP A 171 -9.38 9.56 3.68
N ALA A 172 -8.16 9.06 3.44
CA ALA A 172 -6.95 9.87 3.54
C ALA A 172 -6.97 11.05 2.57
N TYR A 173 -7.43 10.85 1.33
CA TYR A 173 -7.57 11.94 0.35
C TYR A 173 -8.66 12.94 0.78
N ASP A 174 -9.84 12.44 1.17
CA ASP A 174 -10.98 13.28 1.55
C ASP A 174 -10.68 14.15 2.77
N ALA A 175 -9.80 13.69 3.67
CA ALA A 175 -9.37 14.42 4.86
C ALA A 175 -8.32 15.52 4.60
N LEU A 176 -7.72 15.58 3.41
CA LEU A 176 -6.77 16.65 3.06
C LEU A 176 -7.48 18.01 2.99
N SER A 177 -6.74 19.09 3.25
CA SER A 177 -7.26 20.43 2.99
C SER A 177 -7.52 20.61 1.49
N PRO A 178 -8.49 21.44 1.08
CA PRO A 178 -8.74 21.71 -0.35
C PRO A 178 -7.48 22.17 -1.10
N THR A 179 -6.60 22.92 -0.44
CA THR A 179 -5.31 23.34 -1.02
C THR A 179 -4.40 22.15 -1.31
N MET A 180 -4.29 21.20 -0.38
CA MET A 180 -3.44 20.02 -0.57
C MET A 180 -4.06 19.06 -1.60
N GLN A 181 -5.38 18.90 -1.59
CA GLN A 181 -6.07 18.15 -2.64
C GLN A 181 -5.71 18.71 -4.02
N ASN A 182 -5.87 20.02 -4.22
CA ASN A 182 -5.57 20.68 -5.49
C ASN A 182 -4.09 20.59 -5.88
N LEU A 183 -3.16 20.67 -4.92
CA LEU A 183 -1.73 20.51 -5.18
C LEU A 183 -1.42 19.13 -5.76
N LEU A 184 -2.03 18.08 -5.21
CA LEU A 184 -1.71 16.69 -5.59
C LEU A 184 -2.44 16.20 -6.85
N LEU A 185 -3.57 16.82 -7.23
CA LEU A 185 -4.45 16.34 -8.29
C LEU A 185 -3.73 16.04 -9.62
N ASP A 186 -2.84 16.93 -10.05
CA ASP A 186 -2.14 16.83 -11.35
C ASP A 186 -0.75 16.16 -11.25
N LEU A 187 -0.30 15.79 -10.04
CA LEU A 187 1.02 15.19 -9.85
C LEU A 187 1.01 13.70 -10.21
N ASN A 188 2.11 13.29 -10.83
CA ASN A 188 2.36 11.91 -11.23
C ASN A 188 3.70 11.46 -10.65
N ALA A 189 3.81 10.19 -10.28
CA ALA A 189 5.03 9.63 -9.71
C ALA A 189 5.41 8.32 -10.37
N TYR A 190 6.71 8.03 -10.41
CA TYR A 190 7.24 6.78 -10.92
C TYR A 190 7.18 5.71 -9.84
N HIS A 191 6.68 4.53 -10.21
CA HIS A 191 6.63 3.33 -9.39
C HIS A 191 7.58 2.29 -9.97
N SER A 192 8.42 1.71 -9.12
CA SER A 192 9.48 0.79 -9.53
C SER A 192 9.46 -0.50 -8.71
N ALA A 193 9.47 -1.64 -9.38
CA ALA A 193 9.69 -2.93 -8.73
C ALA A 193 11.14 -3.04 -8.21
N ASN A 194 12.10 -2.37 -8.85
CA ASN A 194 13.50 -2.36 -8.45
C ASN A 194 13.68 -1.84 -7.01
N ARG A 195 12.93 -0.79 -6.65
CA ARG A 195 12.95 -0.24 -5.29
C ARG A 195 12.60 -1.28 -4.23
N ALA A 196 11.64 -2.16 -4.52
CA ALA A 196 11.15 -3.15 -3.57
C ALA A 196 11.89 -4.50 -3.62
N TYR A 197 12.42 -4.91 -4.78
CA TYR A 197 12.94 -6.27 -5.01
C TYR A 197 14.33 -6.29 -5.66
N GLY A 198 14.90 -5.13 -5.97
CA GLY A 198 16.18 -4.98 -6.64
C GLY A 198 17.36 -5.42 -5.79
N ALA A 199 18.53 -5.51 -6.43
CA ALA A 199 19.76 -5.87 -5.74
C ALA A 199 20.06 -4.90 -4.59
N GLY A 200 20.42 -5.44 -3.43
CA GLY A 200 20.73 -4.65 -2.24
C GLY A 200 19.55 -4.35 -1.31
N HIS A 201 18.30 -4.64 -1.70
CA HIS A 201 17.18 -4.52 -0.76
C HIS A 201 17.33 -5.55 0.38
N PRO A 202 17.33 -5.11 1.66
CA PRO A 202 17.74 -5.95 2.79
C PRO A 202 16.78 -7.12 3.09
N GLY A 203 15.51 -7.01 2.69
CA GLY A 203 14.50 -8.04 2.96
C GLY A 203 13.85 -8.72 1.75
N ASN A 204 14.05 -8.21 0.53
CA ASN A 204 13.23 -8.61 -0.62
C ASN A 204 14.04 -8.81 -1.90
N SER A 205 15.35 -8.62 -1.83
CA SER A 205 16.24 -8.93 -2.94
C SER A 205 16.46 -10.43 -3.05
N ARG A 206 16.95 -10.89 -4.20
CA ARG A 206 17.29 -12.32 -4.41
C ARG A 206 18.25 -12.82 -3.35
N ALA A 207 19.26 -12.02 -3.01
CA ALA A 207 20.24 -12.37 -1.99
C ALA A 207 19.61 -12.47 -0.59
N ALA A 208 18.69 -11.56 -0.24
CA ALA A 208 18.00 -11.60 1.05
C ALA A 208 17.04 -12.79 1.18
N MET A 209 16.45 -13.24 0.06
CA MET A 209 15.49 -14.34 0.02
C MET A 209 16.15 -15.71 -0.18
N GLU A 210 17.44 -15.77 -0.50
CA GLU A 210 18.16 -17.01 -0.75
C GLU A 210 18.13 -17.92 0.48
N GLY A 211 17.71 -19.18 0.29
CA GLY A 211 17.55 -20.15 1.37
C GLY A 211 16.28 -19.98 2.23
N THR A 212 15.45 -18.97 1.95
CA THR A 212 14.16 -18.79 2.63
C THR A 212 13.02 -19.44 1.87
N SER A 213 11.93 -19.78 2.58
CA SER A 213 10.65 -20.20 1.98
C SER A 213 9.73 -19.02 1.69
N THR A 214 10.17 -17.78 1.93
CA THR A 214 9.30 -16.59 1.92
C THR A 214 8.82 -16.23 0.53
N MET A 215 9.74 -16.15 -0.42
CA MET A 215 9.41 -16.01 -1.84
C MET A 215 10.47 -16.72 -2.67
N GLN A 216 10.01 -17.42 -3.70
CA GLN A 216 10.89 -18.00 -4.70
C GLN A 216 11.01 -17.03 -5.87
N MET A 217 12.06 -16.22 -5.92
CA MET A 217 12.22 -15.26 -7.02
C MET A 217 12.37 -15.96 -8.37
N ARG A 218 11.72 -15.43 -9.41
CA ARG A 218 11.86 -15.90 -10.80
C ARG A 218 13.29 -15.66 -11.28
N GLU A 219 13.75 -16.40 -12.28
CA GLU A 219 15.09 -16.19 -12.86
C GLU A 219 15.14 -14.92 -13.70
N ASP A 220 14.18 -14.77 -14.62
CA ASP A 220 13.97 -13.56 -15.40
C ASP A 220 13.01 -12.61 -14.66
N LEU A 221 13.41 -11.34 -14.56
CA LEU A 221 12.75 -10.31 -13.76
C LEU A 221 12.68 -8.98 -14.54
N PRO A 222 12.03 -8.95 -15.72
CA PRO A 222 12.00 -7.76 -16.58
C PRO A 222 11.31 -6.57 -15.90
N GLN A 223 10.42 -6.81 -14.93
CA GLN A 223 9.77 -5.74 -14.17
C GLN A 223 10.75 -4.92 -13.31
N LEU A 224 11.92 -5.46 -12.94
CA LEU A 224 12.93 -4.70 -12.18
C LEU A 224 13.66 -3.66 -13.03
N GLU A 225 13.51 -3.70 -14.36
CA GLU A 225 14.14 -2.77 -15.30
C GLU A 225 13.18 -1.66 -15.75
N LEU A 226 11.95 -1.66 -15.22
CA LEU A 226 10.87 -0.78 -15.63
C LEU A 226 10.39 0.08 -14.47
N ASP A 227 10.31 1.37 -14.74
CA ASP A 227 9.57 2.33 -13.93
C ASP A 227 8.29 2.71 -14.67
N VAL A 228 7.19 2.81 -13.92
CA VAL A 228 5.87 3.10 -14.47
C VAL A 228 5.33 4.38 -13.85
N LEU A 229 4.92 5.31 -14.71
CA LEU A 229 4.32 6.58 -14.28
C LEU A 229 2.85 6.38 -13.91
N GLN A 230 2.50 6.75 -12.68
CA GLN A 230 1.15 6.67 -12.12
C GLN A 230 0.70 8.02 -11.57
N PRO A 231 -0.60 8.35 -11.56
CA PRO A 231 -1.08 9.54 -10.88
C PRO A 231 -0.95 9.37 -9.36
N ILE A 232 -0.55 10.43 -8.64
CA ILE A 232 -0.53 10.42 -7.16
C ILE A 232 -1.96 10.41 -6.61
N VAL A 233 -2.91 10.97 -7.36
CA VAL A 233 -4.34 10.92 -7.05
C VAL A 233 -5.05 10.13 -8.14
N SER A 234 -5.45 8.91 -7.82
CA SER A 234 -6.23 8.06 -8.73
C SER A 234 -7.73 8.23 -8.50
N VAL A 235 -8.54 7.95 -9.53
CA VAL A 235 -10.00 7.86 -9.43
C VAL A 235 -10.41 6.40 -9.52
N HIS A 236 -11.13 5.94 -8.50
CA HIS A 236 -11.60 4.58 -8.42
C HIS A 236 -12.73 4.34 -9.46
N PRO A 237 -12.60 3.34 -10.35
CA PRO A 237 -13.51 3.20 -11.50
C PRO A 237 -14.94 2.76 -11.11
N ARG A 238 -15.15 2.16 -9.93
CA ARG A 238 -16.48 1.75 -9.44
C ARG A 238 -17.14 2.80 -8.55
N THR A 239 -16.48 3.19 -7.46
CA THR A 239 -16.96 4.19 -6.50
C THR A 239 -16.89 5.64 -7.00
N GLY A 240 -16.03 5.96 -7.97
CA GLY A 240 -15.76 7.34 -8.42
C GLY A 240 -14.99 8.20 -7.42
N ARG A 241 -14.61 7.64 -6.26
CA ARG A 241 -13.85 8.35 -5.23
C ARG A 241 -12.39 8.53 -5.65
N ARG A 242 -11.74 9.53 -5.06
CA ARG A 242 -10.32 9.81 -5.27
C ARG A 242 -9.51 9.12 -4.17
N ALA A 243 -8.38 8.52 -4.54
CA ALA A 243 -7.49 7.83 -3.62
C ALA A 243 -6.05 8.32 -3.78
N LEU A 244 -5.32 8.42 -2.67
CA LEU A 244 -3.87 8.65 -2.71
C LEU A 244 -3.15 7.37 -3.16
N PHE A 245 -2.45 7.43 -4.29
CA PHE A 245 -1.80 6.29 -4.93
C PHE A 245 -0.28 6.46 -4.98
N ALA A 246 0.35 6.47 -3.81
CA ALA A 246 1.80 6.50 -3.66
C ALA A 246 2.20 5.70 -2.41
N SER A 247 3.40 5.10 -2.43
CA SER A 247 3.86 4.29 -1.31
C SER A 247 5.38 4.31 -1.13
N PRO A 248 5.88 4.22 0.11
CA PRO A 248 7.32 4.15 0.37
C PRO A 248 7.98 2.92 -0.27
N THR A 249 7.20 1.85 -0.50
CA THR A 249 7.67 0.58 -1.08
C THR A 249 7.98 0.69 -2.57
N PHE A 250 7.13 1.35 -3.36
CA PHE A 250 7.24 1.32 -4.82
C PHE A 250 7.48 2.69 -5.45
N THR A 251 6.99 3.76 -4.86
CA THR A 251 7.10 5.10 -5.44
C THR A 251 8.52 5.64 -5.25
N THR A 252 9.18 6.03 -6.35
CA THR A 252 10.57 6.51 -6.34
C THR A 252 10.64 8.04 -6.28
N HIS A 253 9.97 8.72 -7.22
CA HIS A 253 9.98 10.17 -7.32
C HIS A 253 8.77 10.71 -8.11
N ILE A 254 8.46 11.99 -7.90
CA ILE A 254 7.44 12.74 -8.63
C ILE A 254 8.04 13.24 -9.95
N ASP A 255 7.34 12.99 -11.04
CA ASP A 255 7.73 13.42 -12.38
C ASP A 255 7.87 14.96 -12.46
N GLY A 256 8.91 15.42 -13.16
CA GLY A 256 9.19 16.84 -13.36
C GLY A 256 9.64 17.63 -12.12
N MET A 257 9.84 17.00 -10.95
CA MET A 257 10.26 17.68 -9.72
C MET A 257 11.72 17.43 -9.37
N LYS A 258 12.36 18.37 -8.66
CA LYS A 258 13.70 18.12 -8.10
C LYS A 258 13.64 17.08 -6.98
N PRO A 259 14.72 16.33 -6.72
CA PRO A 259 14.73 15.29 -5.69
C PRO A 259 14.26 15.75 -4.31
N ALA A 260 14.69 16.93 -3.85
CA ALA A 260 14.30 17.46 -2.54
C ALA A 260 12.81 17.83 -2.47
N GLU A 261 12.24 18.37 -3.55
CA GLU A 261 10.82 18.74 -3.64
C GLU A 261 9.95 17.48 -3.67
N SER A 262 10.31 16.53 -4.53
CA SER A 262 9.66 15.22 -4.62
C SER A 262 9.66 14.51 -3.27
N ARG A 263 10.82 14.44 -2.60
CA ARG A 263 10.96 13.77 -1.30
C ARG A 263 10.06 14.42 -0.24
N ALA A 264 10.03 15.75 -0.16
CA ALA A 264 9.20 16.45 0.81
C ALA A 264 7.70 16.16 0.65
N ILE A 265 7.20 16.10 -0.58
CA ILE A 265 5.79 15.80 -0.87
C ILE A 265 5.48 14.32 -0.60
N LEU A 266 6.31 13.41 -1.09
CA LEU A 266 6.12 11.97 -0.90
C LEU A 266 6.18 11.60 0.59
N ASP A 267 7.13 12.13 1.35
CA ASP A 267 7.23 11.89 2.80
C ASP A 267 5.97 12.37 3.55
N PHE A 268 5.41 13.51 3.13
CA PHE A 268 4.12 13.98 3.66
C PHE A 268 3.00 12.97 3.35
N VAL A 269 2.86 12.56 2.09
CA VAL A 269 1.81 11.61 1.66
C VAL A 269 1.94 10.27 2.40
N TYR A 270 3.15 9.73 2.54
CA TYR A 270 3.39 8.46 3.23
C TYR A 270 3.00 8.54 4.71
N LYS A 271 3.43 9.61 5.40
CA LYS A 271 3.06 9.85 6.81
C LYS A 271 1.56 10.07 6.97
N TRP A 272 0.93 10.72 6.00
CA TRP A 272 -0.50 11.02 6.02
C TRP A 272 -1.34 9.75 5.88
N ILE A 273 -1.06 8.90 4.89
CA ILE A 273 -1.78 7.63 4.68
C ILE A 273 -1.59 6.69 5.88
N ALA A 274 -0.44 6.73 6.55
CA ALA A 274 -0.16 5.86 7.70
C ALA A 274 -0.89 6.26 8.99
N ARG A 275 -1.67 7.35 9.00
CA ARG A 275 -2.33 7.84 10.21
C ARG A 275 -3.39 6.86 10.75
N PRO A 276 -3.43 6.60 12.07
CA PRO A 276 -4.38 5.67 12.71
C PRO A 276 -5.86 5.86 12.34
N GLU A 277 -6.28 7.10 12.08
CA GLU A 277 -7.67 7.43 11.75
C GLU A 277 -8.14 6.86 10.41
N PHE A 278 -7.20 6.53 9.51
CA PHE A 278 -7.50 5.89 8.24
C PHE A 278 -7.32 4.38 8.30
N CYS A 279 -6.74 3.87 9.40
CA CYS A 279 -6.27 2.49 9.49
C CYS A 279 -7.26 1.56 10.19
N THR A 280 -7.36 0.34 9.66
CA THR A 280 -7.96 -0.83 10.33
C THR A 280 -6.95 -1.97 10.40
N ARG A 281 -7.23 -2.97 11.24
CA ARG A 281 -6.37 -4.14 11.48
C ARG A 281 -7.18 -5.41 11.26
N VAL A 282 -6.64 -6.30 10.45
CA VAL A 282 -7.18 -7.65 10.28
C VAL A 282 -6.32 -8.61 11.07
N SER A 283 -6.85 -9.07 12.20
CA SER A 283 -6.23 -10.15 12.97
C SER A 283 -6.56 -11.50 12.37
N TRP A 284 -5.54 -12.33 12.22
CA TRP A 284 -5.67 -13.59 11.51
C TRP A 284 -6.23 -14.69 12.39
N LEU A 285 -7.21 -15.43 11.84
CA LEU A 285 -7.67 -16.71 12.35
C LEU A 285 -7.36 -17.81 11.32
N PRO A 286 -7.16 -19.08 11.75
CA PRO A 286 -6.93 -20.18 10.82
C PRO A 286 -8.02 -20.28 9.75
N ASN A 287 -7.61 -20.45 8.50
CA ASN A 287 -8.44 -20.51 7.30
C ASN A 287 -9.25 -19.25 6.96
N GLN A 288 -9.11 -18.16 7.72
CA GLN A 288 -9.73 -16.88 7.35
C GLN A 288 -9.24 -16.42 5.98
N VAL A 289 -10.17 -15.90 5.17
CA VAL A 289 -9.86 -15.30 3.87
C VAL A 289 -10.19 -13.82 3.92
N THR A 290 -9.23 -12.98 3.56
CA THR A 290 -9.41 -11.53 3.46
C THR A 290 -9.28 -11.12 2.00
N MET A 291 -10.31 -10.47 1.48
CA MET A 291 -10.30 -9.82 0.18
C MET A 291 -10.23 -8.32 0.39
N TRP A 292 -9.39 -7.63 -0.37
CA TRP A 292 -9.34 -6.19 -0.36
C TRP A 292 -9.13 -5.60 -1.74
N ASP A 293 -9.58 -4.36 -1.91
CA ASP A 293 -9.41 -3.55 -3.11
C ASP A 293 -8.07 -2.80 -3.06
N ASN A 294 -7.17 -3.10 -3.99
CA ASN A 294 -5.85 -2.44 -4.07
C ASN A 294 -5.95 -1.01 -4.60
N ARG A 295 -7.08 -0.60 -5.19
CA ARG A 295 -7.23 0.74 -5.76
C ARG A 295 -7.58 1.77 -4.68
N SER A 296 -8.25 1.34 -3.61
CA SER A 296 -8.69 2.21 -2.51
C SER A 296 -7.85 2.07 -1.23
N LEU A 297 -6.95 1.09 -1.17
CA LEU A 297 -6.21 0.77 0.06
C LEU A 297 -4.70 0.75 -0.11
N SER A 298 -4.02 1.20 0.95
CA SER A 298 -2.65 0.78 1.25
C SER A 298 -2.68 -0.25 2.37
N HIS A 299 -1.74 -1.20 2.38
CA HIS A 299 -1.64 -2.20 3.43
C HIS A 299 -0.19 -2.49 3.81
N LYS A 300 0.00 -3.08 4.98
CA LYS A 300 1.27 -3.64 5.43
C LYS A 300 1.08 -4.82 6.37
N GLY A 301 2.00 -5.78 6.33
CA GLY A 301 2.14 -6.79 7.38
C GLY A 301 2.75 -6.17 8.64
N VAL A 302 2.30 -6.60 9.81
CA VAL A 302 2.96 -6.30 11.08
C VAL A 302 3.92 -7.45 11.41
N ALA A 303 5.14 -7.16 11.84
CA ALA A 303 5.98 -8.12 12.52
C ALA A 303 6.12 -7.70 13.98
N ASP A 304 5.17 -8.11 14.81
CA ASP A 304 5.16 -7.85 16.25
C ASP A 304 5.72 -9.03 17.06
N ASP A 305 5.63 -10.26 16.54
CA ASP A 305 6.35 -11.42 17.07
C ASP A 305 6.55 -12.51 16.00
N CYS A 306 7.81 -12.79 15.66
CA CYS A 306 8.18 -13.76 14.63
C CYS A 306 8.42 -15.19 15.14
N SER A 307 8.17 -15.50 16.42
CA SER A 307 8.42 -16.82 17.02
C SER A 307 7.51 -17.95 16.54
N GLU A 308 6.44 -17.61 15.80
CA GLU A 308 5.49 -18.57 15.24
C GLU A 308 5.52 -18.53 13.71
N LYS A 309 5.46 -19.72 13.11
CA LYS A 309 5.36 -19.88 11.67
C LYS A 309 4.04 -19.30 11.15
N ARG A 310 4.12 -18.54 10.07
CA ARG A 310 2.97 -17.96 9.37
C ARG A 310 3.04 -18.35 7.90
N VAL A 311 1.97 -18.93 7.38
CA VAL A 311 1.80 -19.28 5.97
C VAL A 311 0.50 -18.66 5.49
N VAL A 312 0.61 -17.83 4.46
CA VAL A 312 -0.54 -17.24 3.78
C VAL A 312 -0.44 -17.45 2.29
N GLN A 313 -1.58 -17.62 1.64
CA GLN A 313 -1.70 -17.85 0.21
C GLN A 313 -2.45 -16.68 -0.40
N ARG A 314 -1.86 -15.99 -1.37
CA ARG A 314 -2.45 -14.83 -2.06
C ARG A 314 -2.76 -15.15 -3.50
N VAL A 315 -3.97 -14.81 -3.93
CA VAL A 315 -4.30 -14.66 -5.36
C VAL A 315 -4.53 -13.18 -5.63
N THR A 316 -3.93 -12.67 -6.70
CA THR A 316 -4.07 -11.27 -7.11
C THR A 316 -4.94 -11.20 -8.35
N ILE A 317 -5.84 -10.23 -8.43
CA ILE A 317 -6.71 -9.99 -9.58
C ILE A 317 -6.17 -8.79 -10.35
N ARG A 318 -5.94 -8.95 -11.66
CA ARG A 318 -5.45 -7.87 -12.52
C ARG A 318 -6.49 -6.77 -12.63
N GLY A 319 -6.09 -5.54 -12.42
CA GLY A 319 -6.90 -4.34 -12.65
C GLY A 319 -6.59 -3.65 -13.97
N SER A 320 -6.95 -2.37 -14.03
CA SER A 320 -6.65 -1.47 -15.14
C SER A 320 -5.52 -0.51 -14.78
N SER A 321 -5.04 0.26 -15.76
CA SER A 321 -4.18 1.41 -15.46
C SER A 321 -4.97 2.44 -14.64
N PRO A 322 -4.42 2.97 -13.53
CA PRO A 322 -5.05 4.00 -12.72
C PRO A 322 -5.47 5.22 -13.56
N LEU A 323 -6.69 5.72 -13.30
CA LEU A 323 -7.22 6.92 -13.92
C LEU A 323 -6.80 8.13 -13.07
N ASN A 324 -6.28 9.19 -13.70
CA ASN A 324 -6.18 10.48 -13.02
C ASN A 324 -7.56 11.16 -12.92
N HIS A 325 -7.63 12.34 -12.29
CA HIS A 325 -8.89 13.08 -12.14
C HIS A 325 -9.55 13.54 -13.45
N ARG A 326 -8.80 13.50 -14.57
CA ARG A 326 -9.29 13.81 -15.93
C ARG A 326 -9.73 12.56 -16.69
N GLY A 327 -9.71 11.38 -16.05
CA GLY A 327 -10.05 10.10 -16.69
C GLY A 327 -8.96 9.57 -17.63
N GLN A 328 -7.72 10.05 -17.52
CA GLN A 328 -6.61 9.63 -18.38
C GLN A 328 -5.77 8.53 -17.72
N GLN A 329 -5.30 7.59 -18.54
CA GLN A 329 -4.33 6.56 -18.15
C GLN A 329 -2.93 6.99 -18.60
N LEU A 330 -1.97 7.04 -17.66
CA LEU A 330 -0.61 7.52 -17.95
C LEU A 330 0.35 6.38 -18.28
N SER A 331 0.13 5.23 -17.66
CA SER A 331 1.11 4.15 -17.60
C SER A 331 1.35 3.42 -18.94
N LEU A 332 0.58 3.76 -19.98
CA LEU A 332 0.69 3.16 -21.31
C LEU A 332 1.75 3.82 -22.20
N THR A 333 2.41 4.89 -21.75
CA THR A 333 3.24 5.73 -22.64
C THR A 333 4.72 5.84 -22.31
N ASN A 334 5.18 5.54 -21.10
CA ASN A 334 6.59 5.78 -20.72
C ASN A 334 7.25 4.56 -20.07
N HIS A 335 7.94 3.76 -20.89
CA HIS A 335 8.97 2.83 -20.41
C HIS A 335 10.30 3.58 -20.35
N ILE A 336 10.67 4.08 -19.18
CA ILE A 336 12.04 4.59 -18.97
C ILE A 336 12.86 3.43 -18.41
N LYS A 337 13.93 3.04 -19.11
CA LYS A 337 14.98 2.21 -18.52
C LYS A 337 15.54 2.96 -17.32
N ALA A 338 15.53 2.36 -16.14
CA ALA A 338 16.25 2.89 -14.99
C ALA A 338 17.68 3.24 -15.43
N ALA A 339 18.09 4.50 -15.28
CA ALA A 339 19.50 4.85 -15.36
C ALA A 339 20.20 4.08 -14.23
N GLY A 340 21.20 3.28 -14.59
CA GLY A 340 21.77 2.26 -13.71
C GLY A 340 22.26 2.76 -12.35
N ALA A 341 22.35 1.79 -11.44
CA ALA A 341 22.80 1.85 -10.04
C ALA A 341 21.69 2.15 -9.01
N GLY A 342 21.59 1.24 -8.04
CA GLY A 342 20.49 1.14 -7.09
C GLY A 342 20.24 2.41 -6.29
N LEU A 343 18.96 2.78 -6.21
CA LEU A 343 18.45 3.84 -5.34
C LEU A 343 18.29 3.34 -3.89
N TRP A 344 19.30 2.66 -3.36
CA TRP A 344 19.48 2.55 -1.93
C TRP A 344 20.55 3.56 -1.50
N GLU A 345 20.10 4.80 -1.27
CA GLU A 345 20.84 5.69 -0.37
C GLU A 345 20.59 5.13 1.03
N ALA A 346 21.56 4.38 1.56
CA ALA A 346 21.61 4.10 2.98
C ALA A 346 21.57 5.46 3.70
N ASN A 347 20.57 5.67 4.55
CA ASN A 347 20.56 6.80 5.48
C ASN A 347 21.79 6.66 6.38
N GLY A 348 22.89 7.31 6.00
CA GLY A 348 24.03 7.53 6.87
C GLY A 348 23.67 8.61 7.86
N GLU A 349 23.16 8.23 9.04
CA GLU A 349 23.35 9.05 10.23
C GLU A 349 24.85 9.00 10.54
N GLU A 350 25.59 10.02 10.11
CA GLU A 350 26.93 10.30 10.62
C GLU A 350 26.79 10.75 12.08
N GLU A 351 26.82 9.80 13.00
CA GLU A 351 27.19 10.09 14.40
C GLU A 351 28.65 10.57 14.40
N GLU A 352 28.83 11.86 14.67
CA GLU A 352 30.12 12.46 14.97
C GLU A 352 30.81 11.67 16.10
N ARG A 353 31.85 10.92 15.73
CA ARG A 353 32.88 10.45 16.66
C ARG A 353 33.63 11.66 17.22
N ALA A 354 33.13 12.22 18.32
CA ALA A 354 33.93 13.04 19.21
C ALA A 354 34.86 12.12 20.03
N SER A 355 36.14 12.21 19.71
CA SER A 355 37.24 11.67 20.52
C SER A 355 37.39 12.49 21.80
N GLY A 356 37.49 11.83 22.96
CA GLY A 356 37.98 12.49 24.18
C GLY A 356 37.54 11.86 25.50
N GLY A 357 38.49 11.22 26.20
CA GLY A 357 38.62 11.30 27.67
C GLY A 357 37.68 10.45 28.53
N GLY A 358 38.25 9.49 29.26
CA GLY A 358 37.53 8.63 30.19
C GLY A 358 37.12 9.27 31.53
N ALA A 359 35.95 8.83 32.01
CA ALA A 359 35.46 8.62 33.39
C ALA A 359 35.48 9.77 34.43
N PRO A 360 34.66 9.74 35.52
CA PRO A 360 33.72 8.71 35.97
C PRO A 360 32.30 9.22 36.30
N ALA A 361 31.47 8.27 36.75
CA ALA A 361 30.06 8.39 37.15
C ALA A 361 29.73 9.49 38.16
N CYS A 362 28.52 10.06 38.07
CA CYS A 362 27.81 10.61 39.22
C CYS A 362 26.29 10.68 39.03
N GLU A 363 25.63 10.68 40.18
CA GLU A 363 24.23 10.36 40.44
C GLU A 363 23.22 11.46 40.08
N ARG A 364 21.94 11.07 40.11
CA ARG A 364 20.76 11.94 40.11
C ARG A 364 20.91 13.11 41.08
N LEU A 365 20.46 14.31 40.70
CA LEU A 365 19.82 15.28 41.60
C LEU A 365 18.94 16.29 40.83
N HIS A 366 17.94 16.79 41.57
CA HIS A 366 16.72 17.53 41.22
C HIS A 366 16.87 18.92 40.53
N PRO A 367 15.77 19.52 40.03
CA PRO A 367 15.74 20.80 39.32
C PRO A 367 15.53 21.98 40.28
N ASP A 368 16.18 23.12 40.02
CA ASP A 368 15.62 24.46 40.25
C ASP A 368 16.52 25.57 39.72
N HIS A 369 15.87 26.60 39.14
CA HIS A 369 16.34 27.97 38.88
C HIS A 369 17.42 28.19 37.79
N VAL A 370 17.45 29.24 36.98
CA VAL A 370 16.57 30.35 36.51
C VAL A 370 17.50 31.22 35.61
N HIS A 371 16.92 31.94 34.64
CA HIS A 371 17.47 33.10 33.90
C HIS A 371 18.42 32.92 32.70
N ASP A 372 17.85 33.31 31.55
CA ASP A 372 18.28 34.44 30.69
C ASP A 372 19.58 34.29 29.88
N GLN A 373 19.41 34.17 28.56
CA GLN A 373 19.97 35.15 27.62
C GLN A 373 19.51 34.86 26.17
N CYS A 374 18.45 35.54 25.76
CA CYS A 374 18.25 35.90 24.36
C CYS A 374 19.10 37.14 24.05
N ARG A 375 20.03 37.07 23.08
CA ARG A 375 20.37 38.23 22.24
C ARG A 375 21.31 37.88 21.07
N LYS A 376 20.85 38.30 19.88
CA LYS A 376 21.62 38.72 18.68
C LYS A 376 22.28 37.54 17.96
N VAL A 377 22.06 37.32 16.66
CA VAL A 377 22.50 38.09 15.47
C VAL A 377 21.56 37.68 14.33
N GLY A 378 20.93 38.50 13.49
CA GLY A 378 21.42 39.60 12.65
C GLY A 378 21.07 39.25 11.19
N ARG A 379 20.05 39.91 10.61
CA ARG A 379 19.65 39.80 9.19
C ARG A 379 20.63 40.54 8.27
N PRO A 380 20.78 40.10 7.01
CA PRO A 380 20.90 40.99 5.86
C PRO A 380 19.80 40.66 4.83
N SER A 381 18.83 41.55 4.58
CA SER A 381 18.83 42.68 3.64
C SER A 381 18.31 42.30 2.24
N ALA A 382 17.23 43.01 1.88
CA ALA A 382 16.39 42.85 0.71
C ALA A 382 17.09 43.13 -0.63
N LEU A 383 16.77 42.32 -1.65
CA LEU A 383 17.03 42.64 -3.04
C LEU A 383 15.79 43.32 -3.67
N LYS A 384 16.00 44.50 -4.26
CA LYS A 384 15.02 45.26 -5.03
C LYS A 384 14.80 44.62 -6.39
N ILE A 385 13.54 44.35 -6.77
CA ILE A 385 13.16 44.05 -8.16
C ILE A 385 12.54 45.32 -8.76
N ARG A 386 13.07 45.77 -9.90
CA ARG A 386 12.52 46.87 -10.70
C ARG A 386 11.51 46.30 -11.71
N SER A 387 10.39 47.00 -11.81
CA SER A 387 9.32 46.86 -12.79
C SER A 387 9.75 47.26 -14.20
N ALA A 388 9.33 46.52 -15.22
CA ALA A 388 9.11 47.03 -16.57
C ALA A 388 8.14 46.11 -17.35
N ASP A 389 7.01 46.67 -17.73
CA ASP A 389 6.11 46.31 -18.85
C ASP A 389 5.51 47.68 -19.30
N PRO A 390 5.04 47.94 -20.55
CA PRO A 390 4.25 47.02 -21.38
C PRO A 390 4.54 47.04 -22.89
N GLY A 391 4.12 45.97 -23.60
CA GLY A 391 4.25 45.84 -25.06
C GLY A 391 3.22 44.92 -25.71
N ASN A 392 1.98 45.41 -25.77
CA ASN A 392 0.80 44.93 -26.50
C ASN A 392 1.07 44.50 -27.96
N GLN A 393 0.72 43.27 -28.38
CA GLN A 393 0.14 42.99 -29.72
C GLN A 393 -0.76 41.74 -29.69
N ALA A 394 -1.98 41.95 -30.18
CA ALA A 394 -3.04 40.96 -30.35
C ALA A 394 -2.92 40.24 -31.69
N HIS A 395 -3.25 38.94 -31.72
CA HIS A 395 -3.78 38.28 -32.92
C HIS A 395 -4.88 37.28 -32.54
N GLN A 396 -5.99 37.40 -33.26
CA GLN A 396 -7.23 36.63 -33.17
C GLN A 396 -7.10 35.20 -33.71
N PRO A 397 -8.05 34.30 -33.39
CA PRO A 397 -7.94 32.87 -33.64
C PRO A 397 -8.33 32.47 -35.06
N VAL A 398 -7.76 31.36 -35.55
CA VAL A 398 -8.15 30.70 -36.80
C VAL A 398 -9.01 29.49 -36.47
N ASP A 399 -10.25 29.53 -36.96
CA ASP A 399 -11.18 28.41 -37.04
C ASP A 399 -10.60 27.26 -37.89
N LEU A 400 -10.73 26.03 -37.42
CA LEU A 400 -10.67 24.85 -38.28
C LEU A 400 -11.90 23.98 -38.04
N GLU A 401 -12.81 24.07 -39.00
CA GLU A 401 -13.98 23.24 -39.19
C GLU A 401 -13.60 21.77 -39.44
N ASN A 402 -14.45 20.91 -38.86
CA ASN A 402 -14.88 19.60 -39.34
C ASN A 402 -14.48 19.23 -40.78
N LYS A 403 -13.80 18.09 -40.92
CA LYS A 403 -14.04 17.17 -42.04
C LYS A 403 -14.16 15.74 -41.53
N ALA A 404 -15.33 15.18 -41.80
CA ALA A 404 -15.63 13.77 -41.73
C ALA A 404 -14.82 13.00 -42.80
N CYS A 405 -14.32 11.83 -42.41
CA CYS A 405 -14.40 10.57 -43.16
C CYS A 405 -14.06 9.42 -42.21
#